data_AF-A0A497GBP8-F1
#
_entry.id   AF-A0A497GBP8-F1
#
_cell.length_a   1.000
_cell.length_b   1.000
_cell.length_c   1.000
_cell.angle_alpha   90.00
_cell.angle_beta   90.00
_cell.angle_gamma   90.00
#
_symmetry.space_group_name_H-M   'P 1'
#
loop_
_entity.id
_entity.type
_entity.pdbx_description
1 polymer ?
#
loop_
_entity_poly.entity_id
_entity_poly.type
_entity_poly.pdbx_seq_one_letter_code
_entity_poly.pdbx_strand_id
1 'polypeptide(L)'
;MEKTCKYRILISDKVKQLTIKEAYEYIDAIQSFKGDWPLYLAPEEVLAAERGGEVESITPIPATYGALAFLEFYVDEERLAEELAKLIRAEAVYIRGALERGVPLHRLAPAHVLEELEDLGEYIRGYLFEAGIPLERALTKEEASRLEEIPWVTEVEVLETEMFGVEPRAVEEQLERSYYVGEYLRRLERLFMDAAPRKGHLALIRGTGDASNTLEHLESSLEEIVCKISAKEFTLMYARLVLPI
;
A
#
# COMPACT_ATOMS: atom_id res chain seq x y z
N MET A 1 2.30 33.12 -0.56
CA MET A 1 2.23 31.96 -1.48
C MET A 1 1.40 30.92 -0.78
N GLU A 2 0.19 30.63 -1.28
CA GLU A 2 -0.54 29.43 -0.86
C GLU A 2 0.33 28.23 -1.22
N LYS A 3 0.71 27.44 -0.22
CA LYS A 3 1.40 26.17 -0.44
C LYS A 3 0.37 25.29 -1.15
N THR A 4 0.60 25.00 -2.43
CA THR A 4 -0.30 24.15 -3.21
C THR A 4 -0.03 22.72 -2.76
N CYS A 5 -0.82 22.22 -1.81
CA CYS A 5 -0.71 20.86 -1.32
C CYS A 5 -1.29 19.92 -2.38
N LYS A 6 -0.42 19.22 -3.12
CA LYS A 6 -0.83 18.28 -4.16
C LYS A 6 -0.34 16.88 -3.86
N TYR A 7 -1.23 15.98 -3.43
CA TYR A 7 -0.85 14.59 -3.16
C TYR A 7 -0.77 13.84 -4.48
N ARG A 8 0.40 13.27 -4.78
CA ARG A 8 0.60 12.45 -5.98
C ARG A 8 1.38 11.20 -5.63
N ILE A 9 0.90 10.07 -6.10
CA ILE A 9 1.61 8.82 -6.20
C ILE A 9 2.61 8.96 -7.35
N LEU A 10 3.86 8.61 -7.08
CA LEU A 10 5.01 8.82 -7.95
C LEU A 10 5.23 7.56 -8.81
N ILE A 11 4.23 7.26 -9.63
CA ILE A 11 4.27 6.24 -10.70
C ILE A 11 3.71 6.84 -11.99
N SER A 12 3.80 6.10 -13.11
CA SER A 12 3.35 6.62 -14.40
C SER A 12 1.86 6.94 -14.41
N ASP A 13 1.47 8.09 -15.00
CA ASP A 13 0.07 8.53 -15.07
C ASP A 13 -0.85 7.48 -15.74
N LYS A 14 -0.33 6.70 -16.69
CA LYS A 14 -1.07 5.59 -17.32
C LYS A 14 -1.58 4.57 -16.31
N VAL A 15 -0.74 4.19 -15.34
CA VAL A 15 -1.12 3.25 -14.27
C VAL A 15 -2.10 3.92 -13.31
N LYS A 16 -1.94 5.22 -13.05
CA LYS A 16 -2.80 5.93 -12.10
C LYS A 16 -4.25 6.09 -12.57
N GLN A 17 -4.45 6.09 -13.88
CA GLN A 17 -5.76 6.15 -14.54
C GLN A 17 -6.49 4.80 -14.57
N LEU A 18 -5.78 3.70 -14.31
CA LEU A 18 -6.41 2.40 -14.13
C LEU A 18 -7.19 2.37 -12.82
N THR A 19 -8.27 1.59 -12.80
CA THR A 19 -8.92 1.24 -11.53
C THR A 19 -7.97 0.42 -10.66
N ILE A 20 -8.14 0.41 -9.34
CA ILE A 20 -7.27 -0.35 -8.43
C ILE A 20 -7.23 -1.83 -8.81
N LYS A 21 -8.38 -2.40 -9.19
CA LYS A 21 -8.46 -3.78 -9.69
C LYS A 21 -7.61 -4.01 -10.95
N GLU A 22 -7.65 -3.10 -11.93
CA GLU A 22 -6.86 -3.20 -13.16
C GLU A 22 -5.36 -2.91 -12.91
N ALA A 23 -5.04 -2.12 -11.88
CA ALA A 23 -3.69 -1.80 -11.48
C ALA A 23 -3.06 -2.87 -10.56
N TYR A 24 -3.81 -3.92 -10.18
CA TYR A 24 -3.41 -4.88 -9.15
C TYR A 24 -2.02 -5.48 -9.40
N GLU A 25 -1.72 -5.93 -10.62
CA GLU A 25 -0.41 -6.51 -10.94
C GLU A 25 0.74 -5.50 -10.78
N TYR A 26 0.51 -4.21 -11.06
CA TYR A 26 1.51 -3.17 -10.86
C TYR A 26 1.72 -2.89 -9.37
N ILE A 27 0.63 -2.87 -8.59
CA ILE A 27 0.67 -2.68 -7.15
C ILE A 27 1.42 -3.85 -6.50
N ASP A 28 1.07 -5.09 -6.85
CA ASP A 28 1.71 -6.30 -6.36
C ASP A 28 3.20 -6.34 -6.74
N ALA A 29 3.54 -6.02 -7.99
CA ALA A 29 4.94 -5.99 -8.43
C ALA A 29 5.80 -4.97 -7.64
N ILE A 30 5.22 -3.83 -7.27
CA ILE A 30 5.90 -2.84 -6.41
C ILE A 30 5.99 -3.36 -4.98
N GLN A 31 4.89 -3.84 -4.41
CA GLN A 31 4.79 -4.26 -3.01
C GLN A 31 5.60 -5.52 -2.69
N SER A 32 5.77 -6.41 -3.67
CA SER A 32 6.56 -7.63 -3.58
C SER A 32 8.07 -7.41 -3.77
N PHE A 33 8.50 -6.20 -4.17
CA PHE A 33 9.91 -5.88 -4.28
C PHE A 33 10.59 -5.90 -2.91
N LYS A 34 11.64 -6.72 -2.76
CA LYS A 34 12.41 -6.84 -1.51
C LYS A 34 13.62 -5.90 -1.53
N GLY A 35 13.35 -4.60 -1.40
CA GLY A 35 14.37 -3.57 -1.30
C GLY A 35 14.97 -3.47 0.11
N ASP A 36 16.23 -3.11 0.21
CA ASP A 36 16.93 -2.80 1.47
C ASP A 36 16.61 -1.37 1.91
N TRP A 37 15.39 -1.18 2.44
CA TRP A 37 14.92 0.13 2.88
C TRP A 37 15.47 0.49 4.27
N PRO A 38 15.85 1.76 4.49
CA PRO A 38 16.47 2.18 5.77
C PRO A 38 15.50 2.29 6.95
N LEU A 39 14.19 2.25 6.71
CA LEU A 39 13.13 2.31 7.72
C LEU A 39 12.29 1.04 7.69
N TYR A 40 12.05 0.45 8.86
CA TYR A 40 11.13 -0.68 9.04
C TYR A 40 9.96 -0.24 9.92
N LEU A 41 8.73 -0.47 9.45
CA LEU A 41 7.51 -0.19 10.20
C LEU A 41 6.82 -1.50 10.52
N ALA A 42 6.55 -1.74 11.80
CA ALA A 42 5.96 -2.98 12.30
C ALA A 42 4.79 -2.65 13.23
N PRO A 43 3.60 -3.25 13.02
CA PRO A 43 2.52 -3.21 13.99
C PRO A 43 2.97 -3.79 15.33
N GLU A 44 2.36 -3.33 16.41
CA GLU A 44 2.66 -3.84 17.76
C GLU A 44 2.46 -5.35 17.83
N GLU A 45 1.47 -5.90 17.13
CA GLU A 45 1.18 -7.33 17.06
C GLU A 45 2.32 -8.14 16.42
N VAL A 46 2.98 -7.58 15.39
CA VAL A 46 4.16 -8.20 14.77
C VAL A 46 5.33 -8.20 15.74
N LEU A 47 5.53 -7.11 16.49
CA LEU A 47 6.59 -7.00 17.48
C LEU A 47 6.35 -7.90 18.71
N ALA A 48 5.08 -8.08 19.10
CA ALA A 48 4.65 -8.89 20.24
C ALA A 48 4.59 -10.40 19.90
N ALA A 49 4.55 -10.77 18.62
CA ALA A 49 4.67 -12.16 18.19
C ALA A 49 6.11 -12.67 18.45
N GLU A 50 6.42 -13.05 19.70
CA GLU A 50 7.73 -13.55 20.17
C GLU A 50 8.23 -14.86 19.50
N ARG A 51 7.69 -15.29 18.36
CA ARG A 51 7.94 -16.64 17.83
C ARG A 51 7.95 -16.69 16.33
N GLY A 52 9.17 -16.73 15.76
CA GLY A 52 9.56 -17.60 14.64
C GLY A 52 8.66 -17.73 13.40
N GLY A 53 7.67 -16.87 13.23
CA GLY A 53 6.84 -16.76 12.05
C GLY A 53 7.63 -16.05 10.96
N GLU A 54 7.44 -16.47 9.72
CA GLU A 54 7.94 -15.73 8.58
C GLU A 54 7.22 -14.37 8.56
N VAL A 55 7.94 -13.28 8.82
CA VAL A 55 7.41 -11.93 8.69
C VAL A 55 7.61 -11.51 7.24
N GLU A 56 6.53 -11.11 6.58
CA GLU A 56 6.62 -10.57 5.24
C GLU A 56 6.80 -9.05 5.29
N SER A 57 7.54 -8.51 4.33
CA SER A 57 7.69 -7.07 4.13
C SER A 57 7.04 -6.64 2.83
N ILE A 58 6.27 -5.55 2.90
CA ILE A 58 5.69 -4.85 1.78
C ILE A 58 6.49 -3.57 1.50
N THR A 59 6.82 -3.33 0.24
CA THR A 59 7.38 -2.06 -0.23
C THR A 59 6.26 -1.09 -0.61
N PRO A 60 6.12 0.08 0.04
CA PRO A 60 5.07 1.03 -0.29
C PRO A 60 5.34 1.68 -1.65
N ILE A 61 4.28 2.20 -2.26
CA ILE A 61 4.31 3.02 -3.46
C ILE A 61 4.69 4.46 -3.04
N PRO A 62 5.73 5.07 -3.63
CA PRO A 62 6.19 6.40 -3.26
C PRO A 62 5.15 7.48 -3.58
N ALA A 63 5.04 8.50 -2.73
CA ALA A 63 4.15 9.65 -2.94
C ALA A 63 4.82 10.99 -2.58
N THR A 64 4.25 12.12 -3.00
CA THR A 64 4.78 13.47 -2.69
C THR A 64 4.76 13.78 -1.19
N TYR A 65 3.82 13.20 -0.46
CA TYR A 65 3.71 13.30 1.01
C TYR A 65 3.83 11.90 1.62
N GLY A 66 5.02 11.31 1.51
CA GLY A 66 5.38 10.05 2.12
C GLY A 66 5.22 8.85 1.17
N ALA A 67 4.43 7.86 1.57
CA ALA A 67 4.23 6.63 0.80
C ALA A 67 2.86 6.01 1.07
N LEU A 68 2.44 5.09 0.20
CA LEU A 68 1.15 4.39 0.26
C LEU A 68 1.36 2.88 0.12
N ALA A 69 0.80 2.07 1.02
CA ALA A 69 0.79 0.60 0.90
C ALA A 69 -0.64 0.07 0.90
N PHE A 70 -0.96 -0.88 0.03
CA PHE A 70 -2.20 -1.66 0.10
C PHE A 70 -1.96 -2.85 1.02
N LEU A 71 -2.58 -2.84 2.20
CA LEU A 71 -2.37 -3.88 3.20
C LEU A 71 -3.16 -5.14 2.87
N GLU A 72 -4.39 -4.99 2.38
CA GLU A 72 -5.29 -6.10 2.06
C GLU A 72 -6.12 -5.79 0.82
N PHE A 73 -6.49 -6.84 0.09
CA PHE A 73 -7.47 -6.79 -0.99
C PHE A 73 -8.64 -7.72 -0.66
N TYR A 74 -9.85 -7.17 -0.72
CA TYR A 74 -11.09 -7.89 -0.48
C TYR A 74 -11.68 -8.37 -1.80
N VAL A 75 -11.87 -9.68 -1.92
CA VAL A 75 -12.33 -10.33 -3.15
C VAL A 75 -13.81 -10.73 -3.08
N ASP A 76 -14.43 -10.83 -4.25
CA ASP A 76 -15.73 -11.46 -4.45
C ASP A 76 -15.58 -12.98 -4.29
N GLU A 77 -15.67 -13.46 -3.05
CA GLU A 77 -15.44 -14.86 -2.69
C GLU A 77 -16.39 -15.81 -3.42
N GLU A 78 -17.62 -15.39 -3.70
CA GLU A 78 -18.60 -16.20 -4.42
C GLU A 78 -18.17 -16.40 -5.87
N ARG A 79 -17.89 -15.31 -6.59
CA ARG A 79 -17.42 -15.38 -7.97
C ARG A 79 -16.07 -16.11 -8.08
N LEU A 80 -15.16 -15.90 -7.15
CA LEU A 80 -13.86 -16.56 -7.11
C LEU A 80 -14.00 -18.07 -6.84
N ALA A 81 -14.86 -18.46 -5.89
CA ALA A 81 -15.12 -19.86 -5.60
C ALA A 81 -15.75 -20.59 -6.79
N GLU A 82 -16.67 -19.95 -7.50
CA GLU A 82 -17.29 -20.52 -8.70
C GLU A 82 -16.27 -20.77 -9.82
N GLU A 83 -15.32 -19.86 -10.03
CA GLU A 83 -14.32 -20.03 -11.08
C GLU A 83 -13.28 -21.09 -10.70
N LEU A 84 -12.76 -21.04 -9.47
CA LEU A 84 -11.85 -22.06 -8.94
C LEU A 84 -12.48 -23.47 -9.02
N ALA A 85 -13.78 -23.59 -8.69
CA ALA A 85 -14.51 -24.85 -8.76
C ALA A 85 -14.48 -25.49 -10.14
N LYS A 86 -14.62 -24.67 -11.20
CA LYS A 86 -14.57 -25.13 -12.58
C LYS A 86 -13.17 -25.64 -12.93
N LEU A 87 -12.13 -24.91 -12.53
CA LEU A 87 -10.74 -25.22 -12.85
C LEU A 87 -10.27 -26.51 -12.15
N ILE A 88 -10.53 -26.65 -10.85
CA ILE A 88 -10.10 -27.84 -10.08
C ILE A 88 -11.12 -28.99 -10.06
N ARG A 89 -12.27 -28.82 -10.74
CA ARG A 89 -13.38 -29.77 -10.79
C ARG A 89 -13.88 -30.19 -9.39
N ALA A 90 -14.05 -29.20 -8.51
CA ALA A 90 -14.61 -29.37 -7.17
C ALA A 90 -15.98 -28.68 -7.04
N GLU A 91 -16.69 -28.93 -5.94
CA GLU A 91 -17.93 -28.18 -5.66
C GLU A 91 -17.60 -26.81 -5.06
N ALA A 92 -18.20 -25.75 -5.60
CA ALA A 92 -17.97 -24.37 -5.18
C ALA A 92 -18.24 -24.14 -3.68
N VAL A 93 -19.17 -24.90 -3.08
CA VAL A 93 -19.48 -24.79 -1.64
C VAL A 93 -18.28 -25.09 -0.74
N TYR A 94 -17.41 -26.02 -1.14
CA TYR A 94 -16.22 -26.37 -0.36
C TYR A 94 -15.13 -25.31 -0.49
N ILE A 95 -14.97 -24.74 -1.68
CA ILE A 95 -14.00 -23.67 -1.94
C ILE A 95 -14.44 -22.40 -1.22
N ARG A 96 -15.71 -22.01 -1.36
CA ARG A 96 -16.27 -20.83 -0.67
C ARG A 96 -16.08 -20.93 0.83
N GLY A 97 -16.45 -22.06 1.44
CA GLY A 97 -16.24 -22.26 2.87
C GLY A 97 -14.76 -22.21 3.28
N ALA A 98 -13.81 -22.51 2.38
CA ALA A 98 -12.39 -22.37 2.66
C ALA A 98 -11.90 -20.92 2.51
N LEU A 99 -12.37 -20.19 1.50
CA LEU A 99 -12.11 -18.75 1.33
C LEU A 99 -12.65 -17.95 2.52
N GLU A 100 -13.89 -18.20 2.96
CA GLU A 100 -14.53 -17.56 4.13
C GLU A 100 -13.73 -17.79 5.43
N ARG A 101 -12.91 -18.85 5.49
CA ARG A 101 -12.02 -19.15 6.63
C ARG A 101 -10.62 -18.56 6.50
N GLY A 102 -10.35 -17.79 5.44
CA GLY A 102 -9.05 -17.20 5.15
C GLY A 102 -8.02 -18.23 4.67
N VAL A 103 -8.42 -19.35 4.05
CA VAL A 103 -7.45 -20.32 3.54
C VAL A 103 -6.73 -19.73 2.31
N PRO A 104 -5.38 -19.66 2.30
CA PRO A 104 -4.63 -19.11 1.17
C PRO A 104 -4.89 -19.85 -0.15
N LEU A 105 -4.97 -19.12 -1.26
CA LEU A 105 -5.27 -19.67 -2.59
C LEU A 105 -4.33 -20.80 -3.01
N HIS A 106 -3.02 -20.68 -2.74
CA HIS A 106 -2.02 -21.69 -3.06
C HIS A 106 -2.23 -23.02 -2.31
N ARG A 107 -3.03 -23.03 -1.24
CA ARG A 107 -3.47 -24.26 -0.54
C ARG A 107 -4.77 -24.82 -1.10
N LEU A 108 -5.55 -24.00 -1.81
CA LEU A 108 -6.83 -24.40 -2.41
C LEU A 108 -6.65 -24.98 -3.81
N ALA A 109 -5.69 -24.46 -4.57
CA ALA A 109 -5.40 -24.93 -5.91
C ALA A 109 -3.88 -24.98 -6.19
N PRO A 110 -3.41 -25.90 -7.05
CA PRO A 110 -2.03 -25.91 -7.53
C PRO A 110 -1.67 -24.61 -8.26
N ALA A 111 -0.38 -24.24 -8.24
CA ALA A 111 0.12 -23.02 -8.88
C ALA A 111 -0.31 -22.88 -10.36
N HIS A 112 -0.21 -23.95 -11.16
CA HIS A 112 -0.62 -23.92 -12.57
C HIS A 112 -2.11 -23.60 -12.77
N VAL A 113 -2.97 -23.92 -11.81
CA VAL A 113 -4.40 -23.55 -11.86
C VAL A 113 -4.61 -22.10 -11.46
N LEU A 114 -3.82 -21.61 -10.50
CA LEU A 114 -3.86 -20.19 -10.12
C LEU A 114 -3.28 -19.30 -11.22
N GLU A 115 -2.34 -19.81 -12.02
CA GLU A 115 -1.86 -19.15 -13.24
C GLU A 115 -2.94 -19.09 -14.33
N GLU A 116 -3.89 -20.04 -14.34
CA GLU A 116 -5.06 -20.02 -15.24
C GLU A 116 -6.16 -19.05 -14.77
N LEU A 117 -6.12 -18.59 -13.52
CA LEU A 117 -6.90 -17.45 -13.03
C LEU A 117 -6.27 -16.17 -13.58
N GLU A 118 -6.44 -15.95 -14.88
CA GLU A 118 -6.09 -14.70 -15.54
C GLU A 118 -6.81 -13.54 -14.81
N ASP A 119 -6.06 -12.47 -14.52
CA ASP A 119 -6.56 -11.22 -13.95
C ASP A 119 -7.27 -11.38 -12.58
N LEU A 120 -6.51 -11.81 -11.56
CA LEU A 120 -6.98 -11.84 -10.16
C LEU A 120 -7.61 -10.51 -9.72
N GLY A 121 -7.16 -9.40 -10.34
CA GLY A 121 -7.73 -8.07 -10.18
C GLY A 121 -9.25 -8.04 -10.37
N GLU A 122 -9.81 -8.78 -11.32
CA GLU A 122 -11.25 -8.79 -11.61
C GLU A 122 -12.14 -9.23 -10.43
N TYR A 123 -11.58 -9.99 -9.49
CA TYR A 123 -12.28 -10.46 -8.31
C TYR A 123 -12.21 -9.46 -7.16
N ILE A 124 -11.30 -8.48 -7.22
CA ILE A 124 -11.11 -7.48 -6.17
C ILE A 124 -12.28 -6.49 -6.18
N ARG A 125 -12.93 -6.34 -5.03
CA ARG A 125 -14.04 -5.40 -4.80
C ARG A 125 -13.66 -4.24 -3.91
N GLY A 126 -12.78 -4.47 -2.95
CA GLY A 126 -12.31 -3.42 -2.05
C GLY A 126 -10.88 -3.64 -1.63
N TYR A 127 -10.35 -2.68 -0.90
CA TYR A 127 -8.99 -2.73 -0.38
C TYR A 127 -8.89 -2.00 0.96
N LEU A 128 -7.90 -2.42 1.75
CA LEU A 128 -7.38 -1.70 2.92
C LEU A 128 -6.02 -1.14 2.54
N PHE A 129 -5.78 0.13 2.83
CA PHE A 129 -4.50 0.79 2.58
C PHE A 129 -4.00 1.53 3.82
N GLU A 130 -2.71 1.85 3.82
CA GLU A 130 -2.04 2.69 4.81
C GLU A 130 -1.20 3.74 4.09
N ALA A 131 -1.45 5.01 4.38
CA ALA A 131 -0.62 6.12 3.95
C ALA A 131 0.29 6.57 5.10
N GLY A 132 1.60 6.47 4.90
CA GLY A 132 2.59 7.01 5.82
C GLY A 132 2.94 8.45 5.44
N ILE A 133 2.46 9.42 6.21
CA ILE A 133 2.57 10.86 5.92
C ILE A 133 3.52 11.53 6.94
N PRO A 134 4.70 12.01 6.52
CA PRO A 134 5.59 12.75 7.41
C PRO A 134 4.98 14.10 7.81
N LEU A 135 5.17 14.49 9.06
CA LEU A 135 4.60 15.72 9.61
C LEU A 135 5.69 16.74 9.96
N GLU A 136 5.37 18.03 9.80
CA GLU A 136 6.22 19.14 10.28
C GLU A 136 6.15 19.27 11.82
N ARG A 137 5.03 18.84 12.43
CA ARG A 137 4.82 18.76 13.88
C ARG A 137 3.85 17.62 14.19
N ALA A 138 3.84 17.15 15.43
CA ALA A 138 2.81 16.22 15.90
C ALA A 138 1.39 16.77 15.63
N LEU A 139 0.46 15.87 15.32
CA LEU A 139 -0.97 16.21 15.25
C LEU A 139 -1.48 16.55 16.64
N THR A 140 -2.37 17.54 16.73
CA THR A 140 -3.16 17.74 17.95
C THR A 140 -4.23 16.66 18.05
N LYS A 141 -4.80 16.45 19.24
CA LYS A 141 -5.91 15.49 19.42
C LYS A 141 -7.10 15.85 18.53
N GLU A 142 -7.40 17.13 18.39
CA GLU A 142 -8.48 17.63 17.54
C GLU A 142 -8.19 17.44 16.05
N GLU A 143 -6.93 17.48 15.61
CA GLU A 143 -6.54 17.10 14.25
C GLU A 143 -6.77 15.61 14.01
N ALA A 144 -6.28 14.74 14.91
CA ALA A 144 -6.47 13.29 14.78
C ALA A 144 -7.95 12.89 14.75
N SER A 145 -8.76 13.37 15.69
CA SER A 145 -10.19 13.03 15.73
C SER A 145 -10.96 13.50 14.49
N ARG A 146 -10.61 14.65 13.91
CA ARG A 146 -11.23 15.12 12.66
C ARG A 146 -10.88 14.24 11.45
N LEU A 147 -9.71 13.60 11.47
CA LEU A 147 -9.34 12.64 10.42
C LEU A 147 -10.12 11.33 10.58
N GLU A 148 -10.33 10.86 11.80
CA GLU A 148 -11.13 9.66 12.10
C GLU A 148 -12.63 9.85 11.75
N GLU A 149 -13.12 11.08 11.68
CA GLU A 149 -14.49 11.39 11.22
C GLU A 149 -14.66 11.25 9.68
N ILE A 150 -13.57 11.12 8.93
CA ILE A 150 -13.63 10.95 7.46
C ILE A 150 -14.16 9.53 7.16
N PRO A 151 -15.23 9.36 6.36
CA PRO A 151 -15.93 8.08 6.24
C PRO A 151 -15.11 6.86 5.82
N TRP A 152 -14.04 7.09 5.04
CA TRP A 152 -13.18 6.01 4.55
C TRP A 152 -12.00 5.71 5.48
N VAL A 153 -11.68 6.60 6.41
CA VAL A 153 -10.58 6.44 7.37
C VAL A 153 -11.00 5.46 8.45
N THR A 154 -10.19 4.44 8.67
CA THR A 154 -10.45 3.42 9.70
C THR A 154 -9.61 3.66 10.96
N GLU A 155 -8.41 4.21 10.81
CA GLU A 155 -7.48 4.40 11.91
C GLU A 155 -6.46 5.50 11.60
N VAL A 156 -6.05 6.25 12.63
CA VAL A 156 -4.96 7.22 12.56
C VAL A 156 -3.99 6.97 13.70
N GLU A 157 -2.77 6.58 13.35
CA GLU A 157 -1.68 6.37 14.30
C GLU A 157 -0.61 7.45 14.09
N VAL A 158 -0.03 7.99 15.16
CA VAL A 158 1.08 8.94 15.07
C VAL A 158 2.24 8.43 15.91
N LEU A 159 3.39 8.28 15.26
CA LEU A 159 4.61 7.77 15.88
C LEU A 159 5.77 8.75 15.71
N GLU A 160 6.64 8.82 16.71
CA GLU A 160 7.91 9.53 16.64
C GLU A 160 8.99 8.55 16.16
N THR A 161 9.69 8.88 15.08
CA THR A 161 10.69 7.98 14.48
C THR A 161 11.78 8.73 13.72
N GLU A 162 12.83 8.01 13.33
CA GLU A 162 13.84 8.47 12.38
C GLU A 162 13.40 8.12 10.95
N MET A 163 13.18 9.16 10.15
CA MET A 163 12.73 9.04 8.76
C MET A 163 13.88 9.32 7.81
N PHE A 164 13.92 8.55 6.71
CA PHE A 164 14.89 8.67 5.62
C PHE A 164 14.13 9.06 4.36
N GLY A 165 13.81 10.34 4.22
CA GLY A 165 13.09 10.79 3.04
C GLY A 165 13.95 11.57 2.08
N VAL A 166 13.39 11.77 0.91
CA VAL A 166 13.98 12.54 -0.19
C VAL A 166 12.95 13.50 -0.75
N GLU A 167 13.42 14.51 -1.49
CA GLU A 167 12.51 15.43 -2.18
C GLU A 167 11.72 14.68 -3.27
N PRO A 168 10.40 14.88 -3.40
CA PRO A 168 9.59 14.17 -4.40
C PRO A 168 10.11 14.32 -5.83
N ARG A 169 10.67 15.48 -6.17
CA ARG A 169 11.28 15.73 -7.47
C ARG A 169 12.42 14.75 -7.80
N ALA A 170 13.24 14.37 -6.82
CA ALA A 170 14.33 13.43 -7.04
C ALA A 170 13.81 12.02 -7.39
N VAL A 171 12.63 11.66 -6.86
CA VAL A 171 11.92 10.41 -7.15
C VAL A 171 11.29 10.47 -8.55
N GLU A 172 10.65 11.58 -8.92
CA GLU A 172 10.15 11.83 -10.28
C GLU A 172 11.27 11.69 -11.32
N GLU A 173 12.45 12.26 -11.06
CA GLU A 173 13.62 12.12 -11.94
C GLU A 173 14.08 10.66 -12.09
N GLN A 174 13.91 9.79 -11.08
CA GLN A 174 14.18 8.36 -11.24
C GLN A 174 13.10 7.67 -12.07
N LEU A 175 11.83 8.05 -11.91
CA LEU A 175 10.72 7.50 -12.68
C LEU A 175 10.89 7.80 -14.17
N GLU A 176 11.20 9.06 -14.53
CA GLU A 176 11.41 9.49 -15.92
C GLU A 176 12.57 8.75 -16.62
N ARG A 177 13.57 8.33 -15.84
CA ARG A 177 14.76 7.62 -16.34
C ARG A 177 14.59 6.11 -16.40
N SER A 178 13.44 5.59 -15.99
CA SER A 178 13.19 4.15 -15.87
C SER A 178 12.26 3.66 -16.97
N TYR A 179 12.61 2.53 -17.59
CA TYR A 179 11.75 1.91 -18.61
C TYR A 179 10.87 0.80 -18.03
N TYR A 180 11.28 0.23 -16.89
CA TYR A 180 10.59 -0.89 -16.23
C TYR A 180 10.44 -0.63 -14.74
N VAL A 181 9.37 -1.15 -14.14
CA VAL A 181 9.08 -1.02 -12.69
C VAL A 181 10.25 -1.51 -11.82
N GLY A 182 10.82 -2.68 -12.13
CA GLY A 182 11.97 -3.20 -11.37
C GLY A 182 13.26 -2.38 -11.54
N GLU A 183 13.42 -1.63 -12.64
CA GLU A 183 14.52 -0.67 -12.77
C GLU A 183 14.28 0.55 -11.87
N TYR A 184 13.05 1.06 -11.88
CA TYR A 184 12.64 2.19 -11.04
C TYR A 184 12.87 1.90 -9.55
N LEU A 185 12.40 0.75 -9.05
CA LEU A 185 12.53 0.38 -7.64
C LEU A 185 13.99 0.25 -7.20
N ARG A 186 14.87 -0.31 -8.04
CA ARG A 186 16.33 -0.37 -7.76
C ARG A 186 17.00 1.00 -7.76
N ARG A 187 16.50 1.96 -8.55
CA ARG A 187 16.99 3.35 -8.51
C ARG A 187 16.54 4.05 -7.24
N LEU A 188 15.30 3.80 -6.80
CA LEU A 188 14.79 4.30 -5.53
C LEU A 188 15.60 3.76 -4.36
N GLU A 189 15.85 2.44 -4.29
CA GLU A 189 16.65 1.83 -3.24
C GLU A 189 17.98 2.58 -3.02
N ARG A 190 18.74 2.83 -4.10
CA ARG A 190 19.99 3.60 -4.02
C ARG A 190 19.77 5.04 -3.56
N LEU A 191 18.73 5.70 -4.08
CA LEU A 191 18.40 7.08 -3.72
C LEU A 191 18.08 7.22 -2.22
N PHE A 192 17.38 6.24 -1.64
CA PHE A 192 16.96 6.26 -0.24
C PHE A 192 18.06 5.78 0.71
N MET A 193 18.95 4.88 0.29
CA MET A 193 20.13 4.49 1.08
C MET A 193 21.06 5.67 1.40
N ASP A 194 21.15 6.64 0.49
CA ASP A 194 21.98 7.84 0.66
C ASP A 194 21.27 8.95 1.48
N ALA A 195 19.99 8.76 1.84
CA ALA A 195 19.23 9.75 2.57
C ALA A 195 19.69 9.85 4.03
N ALA A 196 19.86 11.08 4.52
CA ALA A 196 20.23 11.30 5.92
C ALA A 196 19.02 11.08 6.85
N PRO A 197 19.21 10.41 8.02
CA PRO A 197 18.15 10.22 8.99
C PRO A 197 17.69 11.56 9.57
N ARG A 198 16.38 11.70 9.78
CA ARG A 198 15.75 12.87 10.39
C ARG A 198 14.69 12.43 11.40
N LYS A 199 14.86 12.82 12.66
CA LYS A 199 13.82 12.63 13.68
C LYS A 199 12.60 13.49 13.37
N GLY A 200 11.42 12.91 13.53
CA GLY A 200 10.16 13.62 13.36
C GLY A 200 8.96 12.73 13.67
N HIS A 201 7.79 13.21 13.26
CA HIS A 201 6.53 12.49 13.45
C HIS A 201 6.05 11.95 12.10
N LEU A 202 5.57 10.71 12.12
CA LEU A 202 4.94 10.05 10.98
C LEU A 202 3.50 9.73 11.36
N ALA A 203 2.55 10.19 10.56
CA ALA A 203 1.16 9.73 10.66
C ALA A 203 0.97 8.50 9.76
N LEU A 204 0.45 7.41 10.31
CA LEU A 204 -0.05 6.28 9.54
C LEU A 204 -1.57 6.39 9.49
N ILE A 205 -2.11 6.62 8.29
CA ILE A 205 -3.55 6.75 8.08
C ILE A 205 -4.02 5.52 7.33
N ARG A 206 -4.83 4.69 8.00
CA ARG A 206 -5.43 3.51 7.40
C ARG A 206 -6.83 3.83 6.90
N GLY A 207 -7.19 3.26 5.77
CA GLY A 207 -8.47 3.50 5.14
C GLY A 207 -8.90 2.38 4.22
N THR A 208 -10.19 2.35 3.92
CA THR A 208 -10.78 1.39 2.99
C THR A 208 -11.33 2.08 1.75
N GLY A 209 -11.38 1.35 0.63
CA GLY A 209 -11.91 1.89 -0.62
C GLY A 209 -12.48 0.83 -1.56
N ASP A 210 -13.24 1.29 -2.55
CA ASP A 210 -13.78 0.47 -3.64
C ASP A 210 -12.74 0.30 -4.75
N ALA A 211 -12.46 -0.94 -5.15
CA ALA A 211 -11.42 -1.25 -6.12
C ALA A 211 -11.76 -0.80 -7.56
N SER A 212 -13.00 -0.38 -7.80
CA SER A 212 -13.45 0.25 -9.05
C SER A 212 -13.02 1.72 -9.17
N ASN A 213 -12.55 2.33 -8.09
CA ASN A 213 -11.93 3.65 -8.13
C ASN A 213 -10.52 3.58 -8.71
N THR A 214 -9.99 4.71 -9.19
CA THR A 214 -8.62 4.82 -9.70
C THR A 214 -7.63 5.23 -8.61
N LEU A 215 -6.34 5.05 -8.87
CA LEU A 215 -5.29 5.62 -8.01
C LEU A 215 -5.37 7.16 -7.96
N GLU A 216 -5.78 7.84 -9.04
CA GLU A 216 -6.04 9.29 -9.04
C GLU A 216 -7.19 9.70 -8.09
N HIS A 217 -8.21 8.85 -7.96
CA HIS A 217 -9.28 9.07 -6.98
C HIS A 217 -8.76 8.96 -5.55
N LEU A 218 -7.88 7.99 -5.29
CA LEU A 218 -7.19 7.85 -4.00
C LEU A 218 -6.24 9.01 -3.73
N GLU A 219 -5.50 9.49 -4.73
CA GLU A 219 -4.69 10.72 -4.65
C GLU A 219 -5.54 11.90 -4.17
N SER A 220 -6.72 12.09 -4.77
CA SER A 220 -7.64 13.17 -4.41
C SER A 220 -8.14 13.06 -2.96
N SER A 221 -8.48 11.84 -2.52
CA SER A 221 -8.90 11.57 -1.14
C SER A 221 -7.79 11.89 -0.12
N LEU A 222 -6.55 11.51 -0.43
CA LEU A 222 -5.39 11.79 0.42
C LEU A 222 -4.96 13.26 0.35
N GLU A 223 -5.16 13.93 -0.78
CA GLU A 223 -4.94 15.37 -0.94
C GLU A 223 -5.77 16.17 0.07
N GLU A 224 -7.04 15.81 0.25
CA GLU A 224 -7.90 16.45 1.25
C GLU A 224 -7.36 16.35 2.67
N ILE A 225 -6.68 15.25 3.00
CA ILE A 225 -6.06 15.05 4.31
C ILE A 225 -4.79 15.90 4.43
N VAL A 226 -3.85 15.79 3.49
CA VAL A 226 -2.57 16.53 3.59
C VAL A 226 -2.76 18.03 3.56
N CYS A 227 -3.85 18.52 2.97
CA CYS A 227 -4.25 19.93 3.03
C CYS A 227 -4.75 20.38 4.41
N LYS A 228 -5.30 19.46 5.21
CA LYS A 228 -5.91 19.75 6.53
C LYS A 228 -4.94 19.61 7.70
N ILE A 229 -3.78 18.99 7.49
CA ILE A 229 -2.75 18.77 8.51
C ILE A 229 -1.43 19.43 8.14
N SER A 230 -0.51 19.52 9.10
CA SER A 230 0.85 20.02 8.88
C SER A 230 1.74 18.96 8.20
N ALA A 231 1.32 18.47 7.02
CA ALA A 231 2.07 17.49 6.24
C ALA A 231 3.36 18.11 5.69
N LYS A 232 4.43 17.31 5.71
CA LYS A 232 5.73 17.64 5.14
C LYS A 232 5.80 17.04 3.73
N GLU A 233 6.12 17.86 2.74
CA GLU A 233 6.32 17.39 1.36
C GLU A 233 7.67 16.68 1.27
N PHE A 234 7.63 15.37 1.41
CA PHE A 234 8.80 14.51 1.55
C PHE A 234 8.39 13.08 1.23
N THR A 235 9.03 12.45 0.25
CA THR A 235 8.74 11.05 -0.07
C THR A 235 9.48 10.14 0.90
N LEU A 236 8.82 9.08 1.34
CA LEU A 236 9.40 8.05 2.20
C LEU A 236 9.37 6.71 1.48
N MET A 237 10.31 5.84 1.82
CA MET A 237 10.27 4.42 1.51
C MET A 237 10.65 3.66 2.77
N TYR A 238 9.98 2.54 3.01
CA TYR A 238 10.15 1.71 4.19
C TYR A 238 9.78 0.27 3.89
N ALA A 239 10.29 -0.66 4.69
CA ALA A 239 9.78 -2.02 4.72
C ALA A 239 8.60 -2.07 5.72
N ARG A 240 7.38 -2.24 5.22
CA ARG A 240 6.19 -2.43 6.06
C ARG A 240 6.05 -3.90 6.40
N LEU A 241 6.30 -4.27 7.65
CA LEU A 241 6.18 -5.64 8.12
C LEU A 241 4.72 -6.01 8.32
N VAL A 242 4.29 -7.14 7.77
CA VAL A 242 2.94 -7.68 7.90
C VAL A 242 3.00 -9.13 8.38
N LEU A 243 1.99 -9.55 9.14
CA LEU A 243 1.84 -10.97 9.45
C LEU A 243 1.36 -11.69 8.19
N PRO A 244 1.88 -12.89 7.89
CA PRO A 244 1.32 -13.73 6.83
C PRO A 244 -0.11 -14.10 7.22
N ILE A 245 -1.05 -13.86 6.31
CA ILE A 245 -2.48 -14.17 6.46
C ILE A 245 -2.70 -15.67 6.19
#